data_AF-A0A955G1K8-F1
#
_entry.id   AF-A0A955G1K8-F1
#
_cell.length_a   1.000
_cell.length_b   1.000
_cell.length_c   1.000
_cell.angle_alpha   90.00
_cell.angle_beta   90.00
_cell.angle_gamma   90.00
#
_symmetry.space_group_name_H-M   'P 1'
#
loop_
_entity.id
_entity.type
_entity.pdbx_description
1 polymer ?
#
loop_
_entity_poly.entity_id
_entity_poly.type
_entity_poly.pdbx_seq_one_letter_code
_entity_poly.pdbx_strand_id
1 'polypeptide(L)' 'LARSPKSREITDAMNTAKALAKQYPNSPIPLHIRNAPTKLMKDLGYGKNYKWQADFKHDKGFLPDDVI' A
#
# COMPACT_ATOMS: atom_id res chain seq x y z
N LEU A 1 8.83 -30.37 2.03
CA LEU A 1 9.45 -29.64 0.90
C LEU A 1 9.62 -30.51 -0.35
N ALA A 2 10.44 -31.57 -0.37
CA ALA A 2 10.70 -32.36 -1.58
C ALA A 2 9.41 -32.85 -2.30
N ARG A 3 8.44 -33.40 -1.55
CA ARG A 3 7.15 -33.89 -2.07
C ARG A 3 5.98 -32.89 -2.01
N SER A 4 6.21 -31.67 -1.50
CA SER A 4 5.17 -30.63 -1.41
C SER A 4 4.97 -29.93 -2.77
N PRO A 5 3.77 -29.42 -3.10
CA PRO A 5 3.58 -28.57 -4.28
C PRO A 5 4.51 -27.35 -4.20
N LYS A 6 5.16 -27.02 -5.32
CA LYS A 6 6.08 -25.90 -5.42
C LYS A 6 5.37 -24.73 -6.07
N SER A 7 5.47 -23.55 -5.47
CA SER A 7 5.05 -22.29 -6.09
C SER A 7 6.15 -21.27 -5.90
N ARG A 8 6.41 -20.49 -6.95
CA ARG A 8 7.31 -19.34 -6.94
C ARG A 8 6.56 -18.01 -7.00
N GLU A 9 5.24 -18.05 -7.12
CA GLU A 9 4.38 -16.88 -7.35
C GLU A 9 4.63 -15.78 -6.31
N ILE A 10 4.65 -16.12 -5.03
CA ILE A 10 4.92 -15.15 -3.95
C ILE A 10 6.35 -14.61 -4.00
N THR A 11 7.32 -15.47 -4.34
CA THR A 11 8.72 -15.04 -4.47
C THR A 11 8.88 -14.05 -5.63
N ASP A 12 8.28 -14.36 -6.77
CA ASP A 12 8.38 -13.53 -7.96
C ASP A 12 7.59 -12.21 -7.77
N ALA A 13 6.38 -12.26 -7.17
CA ALA A 13 5.60 -11.07 -6.82
C ALA A 13 6.35 -10.15 -5.84
N MET A 14 7.02 -10.71 -4.83
CA MET A 14 7.84 -9.95 -3.89
C MET A 14 9.05 -9.30 -4.57
N ASN A 15 9.67 -9.98 -5.54
CA ASN A 15 10.77 -9.41 -6.32
C ASN A 15 10.30 -8.23 -7.17
N THR A 16 9.13 -8.36 -7.82
CA THR A 16 8.53 -7.26 -8.59
C THR A 16 8.18 -6.06 -7.71
N ALA A 17 7.55 -6.29 -6.54
CA ALA A 17 7.25 -5.22 -5.59
C ALA A 17 8.51 -4.48 -5.12
N LYS A 18 9.59 -5.21 -4.83
CA LYS A 18 10.89 -4.62 -4.47
C LYS A 18 11.51 -3.82 -5.62
N ALA A 19 11.38 -4.29 -6.85
CA ALA A 19 11.87 -3.57 -8.02
C ALA A 19 11.11 -2.25 -8.22
N LEU A 20 9.78 -2.29 -8.09
CA LEU A 20 8.92 -1.11 -8.19
C LEU A 20 9.26 -0.06 -7.13
N ALA A 21 9.45 -0.49 -5.88
CA ALA A 21 9.86 0.41 -4.79
C ALA A 21 11.23 1.08 -5.06
N LYS A 22 12.15 0.42 -5.78
CA LYS A 22 13.43 1.02 -6.19
C LYS A 22 13.29 2.02 -7.33
N GLN A 23 12.32 1.82 -8.23
CA GLN A 23 12.06 2.73 -9.35
C GLN A 23 11.43 4.05 -8.88
N TYR A 24 10.61 4.00 -7.83
CA TYR A 24 9.86 5.15 -7.32
C TYR A 24 10.22 5.49 -5.86
N PRO A 25 11.47 5.89 -5.57
CA PRO A 25 11.94 6.08 -4.19
C PRO A 25 11.27 7.25 -3.46
N ASN A 26 10.79 8.26 -4.20
CA ASN A 26 10.20 9.49 -3.65
C ASN A 26 8.67 9.53 -3.79
N SER A 27 8.05 8.39 -4.10
CA SER A 27 6.61 8.32 -4.29
C SER A 27 5.87 8.66 -2.99
N PRO A 28 4.88 9.57 -3.02
CA PRO A 28 4.18 10.02 -1.83
C PRO A 28 3.17 8.99 -1.34
N ILE A 29 3.19 8.68 -0.04
CA ILE A 29 2.18 7.81 0.57
C ILE A 29 0.77 8.42 0.40
N PRO A 30 -0.26 7.69 -0.06
CA PRO A 30 -1.62 8.21 -0.20
C PRO A 30 -2.18 8.81 1.10
N LEU A 31 -2.79 9.99 1.04
CA LEU A 31 -3.27 10.72 2.22
C LEU A 31 -4.26 9.92 3.08
N HIS A 32 -5.09 9.09 2.44
CA HIS A 32 -6.13 8.30 3.10
C HIS A 32 -5.58 7.14 3.95
N ILE A 33 -4.31 6.73 3.79
CA ILE A 33 -3.66 5.72 4.64
C ILE A 33 -2.66 6.29 5.63
N ARG A 34 -2.40 7.61 5.60
CA ARG A 34 -1.46 8.25 6.54
C ARG A 34 -2.04 8.32 7.94
N ASN A 35 -1.15 8.18 8.94
CA ASN A 35 -1.52 8.47 10.32
C ASN A 35 -1.86 9.97 10.50
N ALA A 36 -2.89 10.27 11.30
CA ALA A 36 -3.36 11.62 11.59
C ALA A 36 -3.42 11.87 13.11
N PRO A 37 -2.27 11.92 13.82
CA PRO A 37 -2.23 12.05 15.26
C PRO A 37 -2.63 13.44 15.77
N THR A 38 -2.44 14.50 14.97
CA THR A 38 -2.80 15.87 15.34
C THR A 38 -4.12 16.30 14.73
N LYS A 39 -4.79 17.28 15.36
CA LYS A 39 -6.06 17.84 14.85
C LYS A 39 -5.88 18.50 13.48
N LEU A 40 -4.80 19.26 13.30
CA LEU A 40 -4.44 19.88 12.02
C LEU A 40 -4.31 18.83 10.90
N MET A 41 -3.70 17.67 11.16
CA MET A 41 -3.55 16.61 10.16
C MET A 41 -4.91 16.02 9.74
N LYS A 42 -5.85 15.86 10.68
CA LYS A 42 -7.22 15.42 10.37
C LYS A 42 -7.96 16.46 9.51
N ASP A 43 -7.79 17.74 9.84
CA ASP A 43 -8.41 18.85 9.09
C ASP A 43 -7.85 18.95 7.66
N LEU A 44 -6.56 18.65 7.47
CA LEU A 44 -5.90 18.52 6.17
C LEU A 44 -6.28 17.24 5.40
N GLY A 45 -7.13 16.38 5.97
CA GLY A 45 -7.67 15.18 5.31
C GLY A 45 -6.81 13.93 5.43
N TYR A 46 -5.86 13.87 6.37
CA TYR A 46 -5.06 12.67 6.62
C TYR A 46 -5.95 11.58 7.22
N GLY A 47 -5.89 10.36 6.68
CA GLY A 47 -6.70 9.24 7.14
C GLY A 47 -8.21 9.40 6.91
N LYS A 48 -8.63 10.39 6.11
CA LYS A 48 -10.05 10.63 5.83
C LYS A 48 -10.62 9.44 5.07
N ASN A 49 -11.80 8.98 5.50
CA ASN A 49 -12.51 7.82 4.96
C ASN A 49 -11.79 6.48 5.08
N TYR A 50 -10.69 6.40 5.84
CA TYR A 50 -10.09 5.13 6.21
C TYR A 50 -11.03 4.39 7.16
N LYS A 51 -11.38 3.14 6.83
CA LYS A 51 -12.18 2.27 7.69
C LYS A 51 -11.32 1.11 8.15
N TRP A 52 -11.29 0.90 9.47
CA TRP A 52 -10.70 -0.29 10.06
C TRP A 52 -11.72 -1.44 9.99
N GLN A 53 -11.81 -2.08 8.83
CA GLN A 53 -12.69 -3.21 8.57
C GLN A 53 -11.91 -4.27 7.78
N ALA A 54 -12.21 -5.55 8.04
CA ALA A 54 -11.71 -6.63 7.20
C ALA A 54 -12.20 -6.44 5.76
N ASP A 55 -11.32 -6.67 4.79
CA ASP A 55 -11.57 -6.52 3.34
C ASP A 55 -11.99 -5.12 2.87
N PHE A 56 -11.75 -4.08 3.67
CA PHE A 56 -11.97 -2.71 3.21
C PHE A 56 -11.09 -2.39 2.01
N LYS A 57 -11.71 -1.97 0.91
CA LYS A 57 -11.04 -1.46 -0.29
C LYS A 57 -11.42 -0.01 -0.46
N HIS A 58 -10.41 0.86 -0.51
CA HIS A 58 -10.61 2.27 -0.80
C HIS A 58 -10.76 2.46 -2.32
N ASP A 59 -11.66 3.34 -2.76
CA ASP A 59 -11.98 3.52 -4.20
C ASP A 59 -10.76 3.91 -5.04
N LYS A 60 -9.79 4.58 -4.42
CA LYS A 60 -8.53 5.02 -5.04
C LYS A 60 -7.41 3.96 -5.00
N GLY A 61 -7.68 2.76 -4.48
CA GLY A 61 -6.64 1.77 -4.21
C GLY A 61 -5.68 2.19 -3.09
N PHE A 62 -4.57 1.46 -2.97
CA PHE A 62 -3.55 1.66 -1.92
C PHE A 62 -2.17 2.05 -2.47
N LEU A 63 -2.01 1.98 -3.79
CA LEU A 63 -0.80 2.43 -4.46
C LEU A 63 -0.84 3.96 -4.58
N PRO A 64 0.33 4.59 -4.56
CA PRO A 64 0.45 6.01 -4.83
C PRO A 64 0.23 6.31 -6.32
N ASP A 65 -0.34 7.47 -6.62
CA ASP A 65 -0.87 7.82 -7.95
C ASP A 65 0.19 7.81 -9.07
N ASP A 66 1.46 7.94 -8.72
CA ASP A 66 2.61 7.94 -9.62
C ASP A 66 3.11 6.54 -10.01
N VAL A 67 2.65 5.51 -9.31
CA VAL A 67 3.02 4.09 -9.54
C VAL A 67 1.92 3.32 -10.29
N ILE A 68 0.77 3.98 -10.56
CA ILE A 68 -0.42 3.41 -11.22
C ILE A 68 -0.28 3.40 -12.75
#